data_AF-A0A6L4Y7E5-F1
#
_entry.id   AF-A0A6L4Y7E5-F1
#
_cell.length_a   1.000
_cell.length_b   1.000
_cell.length_c   1.000
_cell.angle_alpha   90.00
_cell.angle_beta   90.00
_cell.angle_gamma   90.00
#
_symmetry.space_group_name_H-M   'P 1'
#
loop_
_entity.id
_entity.type
_entity.pdbx_description
1 polymer ?
#
loop_
_entity_poly.entity_id
_entity_poly.type
_entity_poly.pdbx_seq_one_letter_code
_entity_poly.pdbx_strand_id
1 'polypeptide(L)'
;MSIQEISGTQEKLERKVGGDSDRTIKGDGKTQSGIEVKEVYCPEDIAHLNYEKDIGRPGEFPYVRGSYRRMYRERLWTSGNPLIGGSTPYMEEKGISSEDYMREM
;
A
#
# COMPACT_ATOMS: atom_id res chain seq x y z
N MET A 1 -1.22 -1.57 30.97
CA MET A 1 0.17 -1.04 30.94
C MET A 1 0.05 0.44 30.62
N SER A 2 0.72 1.29 31.40
CA SER A 2 0.46 2.73 31.51
C SER A 2 1.15 3.52 30.39
N ILE A 3 0.44 4.48 29.79
CA ILE A 3 0.90 5.36 28.70
C ILE A 3 2.16 6.16 29.10
N GLN A 4 2.41 6.33 30.41
CA GLN A 4 3.57 7.05 30.93
C GLN A 4 4.93 6.34 30.74
N GLU A 5 4.95 5.01 30.52
CA GLU A 5 6.21 4.30 30.25
C GLU A 5 6.68 4.45 28.79
N ILE A 6 5.79 4.89 27.90
CA ILE A 6 6.03 4.90 26.46
C ILE A 6 6.78 6.18 26.05
N SER A 7 6.54 7.33 26.70
CA SER A 7 7.10 8.63 26.26
C SER A 7 8.63 8.72 26.25
N GLY A 8 9.32 7.86 27.01
CA GLY A 8 10.80 7.76 27.00
C GLY A 8 11.37 6.90 25.88
N THR A 9 10.53 6.32 25.01
CA THR A 9 10.94 5.35 23.98
C THR A 9 11.50 6.05 22.75
N GLN A 10 10.96 7.21 22.37
CA GLN A 10 11.39 7.95 21.18
C GLN A 10 12.82 8.50 21.32
N GLU A 11 13.13 9.21 22.41
CA GLU A 11 14.47 9.74 22.69
C GLU A 11 15.52 8.62 22.82
N LYS A 12 15.12 7.47 23.37
CA LYS A 12 15.98 6.28 23.51
C LYS A 12 16.23 5.57 22.18
N LEU A 13 15.28 5.61 21.25
CA LEU A 13 15.40 5.08 19.89
C LEU A 13 16.25 5.99 19.01
N GLU A 14 16.03 7.30 19.07
CA GLU A 14 16.81 8.30 18.34
C GLU A 14 18.30 8.26 18.76
N ARG A 15 18.60 8.12 20.07
CA ARG A 15 19.98 7.89 20.56
C ARG A 15 20.62 6.60 20.02
N LYS A 16 19.82 5.59 19.67
CA LYS A 16 20.30 4.29 19.15
C LYS A 16 20.52 4.32 17.64
N VAL A 17 19.76 5.13 16.92
CA VAL A 17 19.90 5.33 15.46
C VAL A 17 21.11 6.19 15.12
N GLY A 18 21.51 7.11 16.01
CA GLY A 18 22.65 8.02 15.84
C GLY A 18 24.06 7.39 15.73
N GLY A 19 24.18 6.09 15.47
CA GLY A 19 25.44 5.36 15.34
C GLY A 19 25.81 4.86 13.94
N ASP A 20 24.92 4.93 12.94
CA ASP A 20 25.16 4.38 11.59
C ASP A 20 24.95 5.45 10.49
N SER A 21 25.72 6.54 10.55
CA SER A 21 25.64 7.67 9.61
C SER A 21 26.06 7.33 8.17
N ASP A 22 26.54 6.12 7.92
CA ASP A 22 27.10 5.69 6.63
C ASP A 22 26.04 5.10 5.68
N ARG A 23 24.81 4.86 6.18
CA ARG A 23 23.67 4.33 5.40
C ARG A 23 22.51 5.33 5.25
N THR A 24 22.78 6.62 5.38
CA THR A 24 21.77 7.69 5.22
C THR A 24 20.99 7.49 3.92
N ILE A 25 19.66 7.45 4.01
CA ILE A 25 18.76 7.34 2.85
C ILE A 25 19.07 8.53 1.93
N LYS A 26 19.51 8.24 0.71
CA LYS A 26 19.84 9.27 -0.29
C LYS A 26 18.54 9.82 -0.88
N GLY A 27 17.86 10.70 -0.16
CA GLY A 27 16.63 11.37 -0.58
C GLY A 27 16.05 12.28 0.50
N ASP A 28 15.16 13.20 0.13
CA ASP A 28 14.62 14.26 1.00
C ASP A 28 13.71 13.77 2.14
N GLY A 29 13.69 12.47 2.44
CA GLY A 29 12.81 11.88 3.46
C GLY A 29 11.32 12.01 3.14
N LYS A 30 10.95 12.20 1.87
CA LYS A 30 9.55 12.40 1.44
C LYS A 30 9.04 11.23 0.61
N THR A 31 7.76 10.91 0.77
CA THR A 31 7.06 9.98 -0.12
C THR A 31 6.84 10.60 -1.51
N GLN A 32 6.47 9.79 -2.51
CA GLN A 32 6.08 10.28 -3.83
C GLN A 32 4.91 11.27 -3.79
N SER A 33 4.10 11.23 -2.73
CA SER A 33 3.00 12.17 -2.48
C SER A 33 3.42 13.42 -1.71
N GLY A 34 4.71 13.60 -1.41
CA GLY A 34 5.26 14.76 -0.70
C GLY A 34 5.11 14.72 0.83
N ILE A 35 4.76 13.57 1.41
CA ILE A 35 4.58 13.41 2.87
C ILE A 35 5.95 13.18 3.51
N GLU A 36 6.29 13.95 4.55
CA GLU A 36 7.52 13.76 5.32
C GLU A 36 7.48 12.46 6.14
N VAL A 37 8.57 11.69 6.07
CA VAL A 37 8.70 10.37 6.69
C VAL A 37 9.75 10.45 7.79
N LYS A 38 9.36 10.06 9.00
CA LYS A 38 10.29 9.92 10.13
C LYS A 38 11.14 8.66 9.96
N GLU A 39 12.36 8.68 10.48
CA GLU A 39 13.24 7.50 10.45
C GLU A 39 12.68 6.33 11.26
N VAL A 40 12.03 6.64 12.39
CA VAL A 40 11.39 5.67 13.28
C VAL A 40 10.05 6.23 13.74
N TYR A 41 9.02 5.38 13.73
CA TYR A 41 7.70 5.69 14.27
C TYR A 41 7.51 4.99 15.62
N CYS A 42 7.03 5.75 16.60
CA CYS A 42 6.82 5.29 17.97
C CYS A 42 5.32 5.24 18.31
N PRO A 43 4.91 4.57 19.40
CA PRO A 43 3.50 4.54 19.78
C PRO A 43 2.93 5.92 20.13
N GLU A 44 3.76 6.91 20.46
CA GLU A 44 3.39 8.32 20.58
C GLU A 44 2.80 8.88 19.28
N ASP A 45 3.33 8.47 18.13
CA ASP A 45 2.90 8.98 16.82
C ASP A 45 1.47 8.56 16.49
N ILE A 46 0.97 7.47 17.09
CA ILE A 46 -0.42 6.99 16.93
C ILE A 46 -1.32 7.37 18.11
N ALA A 47 -0.82 8.10 19.11
CA ALA A 47 -1.57 8.41 20.34
C ALA A 47 -2.82 9.27 20.10
N HIS A 48 -2.89 9.96 18.96
CA HIS A 48 -4.03 10.77 18.55
C HIS A 48 -5.19 9.95 17.96
N LEU A 49 -4.98 8.67 17.62
CA LEU A 49 -5.99 7.81 16.99
C LEU A 49 -6.89 7.15 18.04
N ASN A 50 -8.21 7.17 17.81
CA ASN A 50 -9.17 6.39 18.57
C ASN A 50 -9.45 5.07 17.86
N TYR A 51 -9.01 3.95 18.46
CA TYR A 51 -9.15 2.62 17.87
C TYR A 51 -10.59 2.27 17.46
N GLU A 52 -11.59 2.58 18.30
CA GLU A 52 -12.97 2.18 18.04
C GLU A 52 -13.62 3.01 16.94
N LYS A 53 -13.25 4.28 16.81
CA LYS A 53 -13.84 5.21 15.82
C LYS A 53 -13.10 5.24 14.49
N ASP A 54 -11.77 5.26 14.54
CA ASP A 54 -10.93 5.52 13.36
C ASP A 54 -10.45 4.23 12.68
N ILE A 55 -10.25 3.15 13.45
CA ILE A 55 -9.71 1.89 12.94
C ILE A 55 -10.80 0.82 12.85
N GLY A 56 -11.59 0.66 13.92
CA GLY A 56 -12.71 -0.26 14.00
C GLY A 56 -12.34 -1.74 13.88
N ARG A 57 -13.37 -2.57 13.67
CA ARG A 57 -13.23 -4.01 13.39
C ARG A 57 -13.35 -4.27 11.88
N PRO A 58 -12.74 -5.35 11.35
CA PRO A 58 -12.96 -5.75 9.96
C PRO A 58 -14.44 -6.01 9.68
N GLY A 59 -14.96 -5.49 8.57
CA GLY A 59 -16.38 -5.60 8.20
C GLY A 59 -17.34 -4.66 8.92
N GLU A 60 -16.83 -3.69 9.67
CA GLU A 60 -17.62 -2.64 10.33
C GLU A 60 -17.09 -1.26 9.91
N PHE A 61 -17.95 -0.24 9.92
CA PHE A 61 -17.54 1.15 9.66
C PHE A 61 -16.43 1.56 10.65
N PRO A 62 -15.34 2.24 10.22
CA PRO A 62 -15.11 2.90 8.91
C PRO A 62 -14.44 2.02 7.83
N TYR A 63 -14.44 0.69 7.98
CA TYR A 63 -13.88 -0.27 7.03
C TYR A 63 -12.38 -0.13 6.74
N VAL A 64 -11.63 0.56 7.61
CA VAL A 64 -10.18 0.75 7.49
C VAL A 64 -9.41 -0.58 7.49
N ARG A 65 -9.93 -1.60 8.20
CA ARG A 65 -9.38 -2.97 8.23
C ARG A 65 -9.97 -3.91 7.18
N GLY A 66 -10.70 -3.36 6.20
CA GLY A 66 -11.34 -4.10 5.13
C GLY A 66 -12.85 -4.22 5.28
N SER A 67 -13.54 -4.28 4.15
CA SER A 67 -15.01 -4.25 4.06
C SER A 67 -15.70 -5.55 4.50
N TYR A 68 -14.97 -6.68 4.56
CA TYR A 68 -15.53 -7.98 4.93
C TYR A 68 -14.97 -8.46 6.26
N ARG A 69 -15.82 -9.08 7.10
CA ARG A 69 -15.42 -9.54 8.44
C ARG A 69 -14.28 -10.57 8.43
N ARG A 70 -14.26 -11.45 7.43
CA ARG A 70 -13.28 -12.55 7.33
C ARG A 70 -12.25 -12.37 6.21
N MET A 71 -12.39 -11.33 5.38
CA MET A 71 -11.46 -10.97 4.29
C MET A 71 -10.95 -12.22 3.53
N TYR A 72 -9.66 -12.27 3.26
CA TYR A 72 -8.98 -13.34 2.51
C TYR A 72 -8.89 -14.68 3.25
N ARG A 73 -9.47 -14.80 4.46
CA ARG A 73 -9.64 -16.11 5.11
C ARG A 73 -10.81 -16.89 4.53
N GLU A 74 -11.80 -16.22 3.94
CA GLU A 74 -12.93 -16.89 3.26
C GLU A 74 -12.75 -16.92 1.74
N ARG A 75 -12.37 -15.79 1.15
CA ARG A 75 -12.24 -15.64 -0.29
C ARG A 75 -11.01 -14.81 -0.60
N LEU A 76 -10.05 -15.38 -1.32
CA LEU A 76 -8.88 -14.66 -1.82
C LEU A 76 -9.29 -13.50 -2.72
N TRP A 77 -8.40 -12.52 -2.90
CA TRP A 77 -8.63 -11.49 -3.89
C TRP A 77 -8.84 -12.16 -5.25
N THR A 78 -9.78 -11.63 -6.04
CA THR A 78 -9.88 -12.06 -7.43
C THR A 78 -8.60 -11.60 -8.10
N SER A 79 -7.69 -12.53 -8.42
CA SER A 79 -6.60 -12.23 -9.35
C SER A 79 -7.30 -11.80 -10.62
N GLY A 80 -7.23 -10.51 -10.96
CA GLY A 80 -7.98 -9.96 -12.07
C GLY A 80 -7.75 -10.83 -13.30
N ASN A 81 -8.82 -11.09 -14.07
CA ASN A 81 -8.64 -11.72 -15.38
C ASN A 81 -7.61 -10.89 -16.14
N PRO A 82 -6.61 -11.50 -16.79
CA PRO A 82 -5.67 -10.74 -17.59
C PRO A 82 -6.49 -9.88 -18.57
N LEU A 83 -6.19 -8.59 -18.61
CA LEU A 83 -6.77 -7.68 -19.59
C LEU A 83 -6.24 -8.10 -20.96
N ILE A 84 -6.91 -9.05 -21.60
CA ILE A 84 -6.59 -9.55 -22.94
C ILE A 84 -7.44 -8.74 -23.91
N GLY A 85 -6.80 -7.80 -24.61
CA GLY A 85 -7.34 -7.11 -25.77
C GLY A 85 -6.49 -7.43 -26.98
N GLY A 86 -6.91 -8.43 -27.77
CA GLY A 86 -6.41 -8.71 -29.11
C GLY A 86 -7.18 -7.92 -30.17
N SER A 87 -6.69 -7.96 -31.42
CA SER A 87 -7.15 -7.23 -32.62
C SER A 87 -8.66 -7.25 -32.92
N THR A 88 -9.09 -6.51 -33.95
CA THR A 88 -10.50 -6.49 -34.39
C THR A 88 -11.01 -7.93 -34.60
N PRO A 89 -12.29 -8.23 -34.26
CA PRO A 89 -12.87 -9.57 -34.48
C PRO A 89 -12.69 -10.08 -35.92
N TYR A 90 -12.59 -9.16 -36.87
CA TYR A 90 -12.34 -9.41 -38.29
C TYR A 90 -10.97 -10.06 -38.58
N MET A 91 -9.91 -9.67 -37.86
CA MET A 91 -8.55 -10.20 -38.09
C MET A 91 -8.42 -11.65 -37.62
N GLU A 92 -9.11 -12.04 -36.55
CA GLU A 92 -9.17 -13.45 -36.08
C GLU A 92 -10.00 -14.33 -37.01
N GLU A 93 -11.15 -13.83 -37.49
CA GLU A 93 -12.04 -14.58 -38.41
C GLU A 93 -11.31 -14.99 -39.70
N LYS A 94 -10.46 -14.11 -40.22
CA LYS A 94 -9.73 -14.34 -41.47
C LYS A 94 -8.31 -14.86 -41.28
N GLY A 95 -7.83 -14.99 -40.03
CA GLY A 95 -6.47 -15.44 -39.74
C GLY A 95 -5.38 -14.59 -40.40
N ILE A 96 -5.65 -13.30 -40.61
CA ILE A 96 -4.74 -12.37 -41.30
C ILE A 96 -3.92 -11.60 -40.29
N SER A 97 -2.63 -11.39 -40.57
CA SER A 97 -1.79 -10.51 -39.78
C SER A 97 -2.26 -9.06 -39.92
N SER A 98 -2.04 -8.23 -38.90
CA SER A 98 -2.30 -6.78 -39.00
C SER A 98 -1.55 -6.13 -40.16
N GLU A 99 -0.41 -6.70 -40.56
CA GLU A 99 0.39 -6.24 -41.67
C GLU A 99 -0.19 -6.64 -43.04
N ASP A 100 -0.87 -7.79 -43.12
CA ASP A 100 -1.58 -8.23 -44.33
C ASP A 100 -2.86 -7.42 -44.54
N TYR A 101 -3.58 -7.08 -43.46
CA TYR A 101 -4.76 -6.22 -43.51
C TYR A 101 -4.45 -4.80 -44.04
N MET A 102 -3.32 -4.22 -43.63
CA MET A 102 -2.91 -2.88 -44.07
C MET A 102 -2.37 -2.88 -45.51
N ARG A 103 -2.04 -4.04 -46.09
CA ARG A 103 -1.63 -4.18 -47.50
C ARG A 103 -2.80 -4.30 -48.47
N GLU A 104 -3.99 -4.68 -47.99
CA GLU A 104 -5.21 -4.80 -48.81
C GLU A 104 -6.03 -3.49 -48.91
N MET A 105 -5.65 -2.45 -48.16
CA MET A 105 -6.20 -1.08 -48.25
C MET A 105 -5.39 -0.22 -49.22
#